data_AF-A0A1M5JKL0-F1
#
_entry.id   AF-A0A1M5JKL0-F1
#
_cell.length_a   1.000
_cell.length_b   1.000
_cell.length_c   1.000
_cell.angle_alpha   90.00
_cell.angle_beta   90.00
_cell.angle_gamma   90.00
#
_symmetry.space_group_name_H-M   'P 1'
#
loop_
_entity.id
_entity.type
_entity.pdbx_description
1 polymer ?
#
loop_
_entity_poly.entity_id
_entity_poly.type
_entity_poly.pdbx_seq_one_letter_code
_entity_poly.pdbx_strand_id
1 'polypeptide(L)'
;MMNCILHCFKNNQNQTFGLYQGDYIDETDNFSFYLESDSDCGDVRIDITDIPLKITRLTQIKHKYIYVLDYDSLQDYFQSQKFRIENYSKELFCASLHQKIWFYRLFVNYPIGRCDILLIDNKTEKTIHSFSINVNSSKINETEFDSLVKYIESKSTKIWTKHSLLKHTASPSNNDDKVEWLLTFCENFINDLKKEYLNSFSFDKIRIIRQKNEIVNYTSEVNTSDESLIWLINNLDTLYPTTSCDLNKIIINNRLFSPVEILSNELDESTDTIENQIIHGFITELKLFLNHIKDSFEEDIKNFSKITFEGRLNFYSYKRSLKRLKDIDENIIKIKFHLDQHIPVSTETLDFLNTNKIESKEHYNFVFEKLIEWLLNKNATYSKDKKLFKGINRMDQLFEKACFYKLIDSFKKLEYDAEEISQNDDGFPNKIKLIKKGINHYLYFEIIPNKLITVRNNSGKLKPDFFIELENGKFIIIDAKYKKLRTIEQKDYPELTLKYLHGIGNKTGAYFDPLALFVLFPGIEDSIDYYQKKEYDLNSDNPVYPSIGSIGLNFEDESDLLNNSIKKLLEINS
;
A
#
# COMPACT_ATOMS: atom_id res chain seq x y z
N MET A 1 17.28 -42.28 10.69
CA MET A 1 16.42 -41.07 10.68
C MET A 1 15.47 -41.22 11.84
N MET A 2 15.40 -40.22 12.72
CA MET A 2 14.38 -40.17 13.77
C MET A 2 13.01 -40.16 13.11
N ASN A 3 12.16 -41.12 13.46
CA ASN A 3 10.79 -41.15 13.00
C ASN A 3 9.94 -40.45 14.08
N CYS A 4 9.49 -39.24 13.75
CA CYS A 4 8.72 -38.38 14.65
C CYS A 4 7.39 -38.04 13.96
N ILE A 5 6.29 -38.18 14.69
CA ILE A 5 4.95 -37.89 14.19
C ILE A 5 4.33 -36.82 15.10
N LEU A 6 3.94 -35.69 14.50
CA LEU A 6 3.28 -34.61 15.20
C LEU A 6 1.76 -34.78 15.13
N HIS A 7 1.10 -34.88 16.27
CA HIS A 7 -0.35 -35.00 16.37
C HIS A 7 -0.95 -33.71 16.93
N CYS A 8 -1.77 -33.03 16.13
CA CYS A 8 -2.42 -31.78 16.52
C CYS A 8 -3.91 -31.98 16.83
N PHE A 9 -4.43 -31.22 17.78
CA PHE A 9 -5.81 -31.30 18.24
C PHE A 9 -6.40 -29.91 18.48
N LYS A 10 -7.70 -29.77 18.20
CA LYS A 10 -8.51 -28.65 18.68
C LYS A 10 -9.61 -29.14 19.62
N ASN A 11 -10.01 -28.29 20.54
CA ASN A 11 -11.18 -28.49 21.38
C ASN A 11 -12.15 -27.32 21.23
N ASN A 12 -13.35 -27.64 20.74
CA ASN A 12 -14.49 -26.73 20.66
C ASN A 12 -15.62 -27.29 21.54
N GLN A 13 -16.17 -26.49 22.46
CA GLN A 13 -17.32 -26.86 23.31
C GLN A 13 -17.18 -28.23 24.02
N ASN A 14 -16.00 -28.56 24.55
CA ASN A 14 -15.67 -29.83 25.22
C ASN A 14 -15.60 -31.08 24.31
N GLN A 15 -15.61 -30.92 22.99
CA GLN A 15 -15.31 -31.99 22.04
C GLN A 15 -13.92 -31.80 21.46
N THR A 16 -13.10 -32.85 21.53
CA THR A 16 -11.71 -32.84 21.02
C THR A 16 -11.68 -33.48 19.64
N PHE A 17 -11.14 -32.75 18.66
CA PHE A 17 -10.98 -33.19 17.27
C PHE A 17 -9.50 -33.26 16.93
N GLY A 18 -9.08 -34.35 16.26
CA GLY A 18 -7.76 -34.39 15.62
C GLY A 18 -7.74 -33.44 14.41
N LEU A 19 -6.61 -32.78 14.20
CA LEU A 19 -6.37 -31.91 13.05
C LEU A 19 -5.49 -32.62 12.03
N TYR A 20 -5.82 -32.45 10.76
CA TYR A 20 -5.05 -32.87 9.60
C TYR A 20 -4.44 -31.68 8.86
N GLN A 21 -3.53 -31.96 7.92
CA GLN A 21 -2.85 -30.93 7.13
C GLN A 21 -3.88 -30.06 6.39
N GLY A 22 -3.86 -28.75 6.66
CA GLY A 22 -4.75 -27.76 6.05
C GLY A 22 -6.09 -27.59 6.76
N ASP A 23 -6.35 -28.29 7.86
CA ASP A 23 -7.58 -28.12 8.64
C ASP A 23 -7.67 -26.75 9.30
N TYR A 24 -8.90 -26.36 9.63
CA TYR A 24 -9.22 -25.06 10.20
C TYR A 24 -9.31 -25.08 11.72
N ILE A 25 -8.79 -24.03 12.35
CA ILE A 25 -8.95 -23.73 13.77
C ILE A 25 -9.47 -22.30 13.95
N ASP A 26 -10.41 -22.10 14.87
CA ASP A 26 -10.87 -20.75 15.24
C ASP A 26 -9.93 -20.14 16.30
N GLU A 27 -9.72 -18.83 16.30
CA GLU A 27 -8.96 -18.11 17.35
C GLU A 27 -9.48 -18.39 18.78
N THR A 28 -10.75 -18.81 18.91
CA THR A 28 -11.39 -19.13 20.19
C THR A 28 -11.26 -20.60 20.61
N ASP A 29 -10.82 -21.47 19.70
CA ASP A 29 -10.60 -22.90 19.97
C ASP A 29 -9.38 -23.09 20.89
N ASN A 30 -9.46 -24.08 21.77
CA ASN A 30 -8.26 -24.50 22.50
C ASN A 30 -7.47 -25.47 21.64
N PHE A 31 -6.17 -25.24 21.50
CA PHE A 31 -5.25 -26.03 20.69
C PHE A 31 -4.25 -26.78 21.57
N SER A 32 -3.92 -28.01 21.20
CA SER A 32 -2.82 -28.76 21.77
C SER A 32 -2.20 -29.65 20.71
N PHE A 33 -0.95 -30.03 20.90
CA PHE A 33 -0.35 -31.12 20.15
C PHE A 33 0.43 -32.06 21.09
N TYR A 34 0.77 -33.24 20.59
CA TYR A 34 1.85 -34.04 21.15
C TYR A 34 2.74 -34.56 20.02
N LEU A 35 4.02 -34.73 20.33
CA LEU A 35 5.00 -35.36 19.44
C LEU A 35 5.22 -36.80 19.89
N GLU A 36 5.09 -37.73 18.97
CA GLU A 36 5.40 -39.14 19.16
C GLU A 36 6.71 -39.48 18.45
N SER A 37 7.67 -40.09 19.15
CA SER A 37 8.96 -40.47 18.57
C SER A 37 9.40 -41.88 18.97
N ASP A 38 10.03 -42.58 18.05
CA ASP A 38 10.60 -43.91 18.27
C ASP A 38 11.94 -43.86 19.04
N SER A 39 12.56 -42.68 19.21
CA SER A 39 13.76 -42.47 20.02
C SER A 39 13.72 -41.15 20.80
N ASP A 40 14.61 -40.95 21.77
CA ASP A 40 14.68 -39.70 22.53
C ASP A 40 15.05 -38.53 21.60
N CYS A 41 14.17 -37.55 21.43
CA CYS A 41 14.29 -36.47 20.45
C CYS A 41 15.47 -35.52 20.72
N GLY A 42 16.08 -35.58 21.91
CA GLY A 42 17.19 -34.68 22.26
C GLY A 42 16.75 -33.23 22.37
N ASP A 43 17.61 -32.30 21.90
CA ASP A 43 17.38 -30.86 21.98
C ASP A 43 16.62 -30.33 20.76
N VAL A 44 15.30 -30.46 20.81
CA VAL A 44 14.38 -30.02 19.75
C VAL A 44 13.40 -28.99 20.30
N ARG A 45 12.95 -28.09 19.43
CA ARG A 45 11.88 -27.13 19.73
C ARG A 45 10.81 -27.16 18.66
N ILE A 46 9.64 -26.60 18.99
CA ILE A 46 8.58 -26.39 18.03
C ILE A 46 8.40 -24.91 17.79
N ASP A 47 8.54 -24.52 16.53
CA ASP A 47 8.30 -23.16 16.08
C ASP A 47 6.88 -23.12 15.52
N ILE A 48 5.98 -22.43 16.22
CA ILE A 48 4.65 -22.10 15.68
C ILE A 48 4.82 -20.78 14.94
N THR A 49 4.96 -20.87 13.62
CA THR A 49 5.52 -19.83 12.74
C THR A 49 6.88 -19.34 13.24
N ASP A 50 6.92 -18.15 13.86
CA ASP A 50 8.15 -17.52 14.32
C ASP A 50 8.29 -17.58 15.86
N ILE A 51 7.37 -18.28 16.55
CA ILE A 51 7.37 -18.37 18.01
C ILE A 51 8.04 -19.68 18.43
N PRO A 52 9.27 -19.63 18.97
CA PRO A 52 9.96 -20.82 19.43
C PRO A 52 9.40 -21.28 20.78
N LEU A 53 8.86 -22.49 20.80
CA LEU A 53 8.34 -23.12 22.02
C LEU A 53 9.14 -24.37 22.35
N LYS A 54 9.54 -24.50 23.60
CA LYS A 54 10.19 -25.72 24.09
C LYS A 54 9.15 -26.84 24.23
N ILE A 55 9.61 -28.07 24.06
CA ILE A 55 8.84 -29.26 24.36
C ILE A 55 9.49 -30.06 25.47
N THR A 56 8.68 -30.66 26.34
CA THR A 56 9.13 -31.53 27.42
C THR A 56 8.55 -32.92 27.27
N ARG A 57 9.34 -33.92 27.69
CA ARG A 57 8.92 -35.32 27.68
C ARG A 57 7.85 -35.53 28.74
N LEU A 58 6.67 -35.97 28.31
CA LEU A 58 5.55 -36.26 29.20
C LEU A 58 5.62 -37.70 29.73
N THR A 59 5.74 -38.69 28.84
CA THR A 59 5.71 -40.12 29.19
C THR A 59 6.27 -41.00 28.08
N GLN A 60 6.28 -42.32 28.28
CA GLN A 60 6.63 -43.33 27.27
C GLN A 60 5.49 -44.36 27.15
N ILE A 61 4.89 -44.49 25.96
CA ILE A 61 3.76 -45.39 25.69
C ILE A 61 4.17 -46.34 24.57
N LYS A 62 4.03 -47.67 24.79
CA LYS A 62 4.32 -48.70 23.78
C LYS A 62 5.70 -48.55 23.11
N HIS A 63 6.73 -48.25 23.90
CA HIS A 63 8.13 -48.00 23.47
C HIS A 63 8.36 -46.70 22.69
N LYS A 64 7.37 -45.80 22.61
CA LYS A 64 7.49 -44.49 21.99
C LYS A 64 7.52 -43.37 23.02
N TYR A 65 8.35 -42.37 22.80
CA TYR A 65 8.48 -41.18 23.63
C TYR A 65 7.44 -40.15 23.23
N ILE A 66 6.72 -39.60 24.21
CA ILE A 66 5.69 -38.58 24.01
C ILE A 66 6.17 -37.25 24.57
N TYR A 67 6.13 -36.20 23.77
CA TYR A 67 6.47 -34.84 24.16
C TYR A 67 5.28 -33.91 24.01
N VAL A 68 5.19 -32.91 24.89
CA VAL A 68 4.17 -31.85 24.88
C VAL A 68 4.83 -30.49 25.05
N LEU A 69 4.07 -29.42 24.86
CA LEU A 69 4.55 -28.05 25.08
C LEU A 69 4.99 -27.85 26.53
N ASP A 70 6.14 -27.22 26.68
CA ASP A 70 6.66 -26.78 27.96
C ASP A 70 5.82 -25.61 28.51
N TYR A 71 5.41 -25.72 29.77
CA TYR A 71 4.53 -24.73 30.39
C TYR A 71 5.23 -23.38 30.58
N ASP A 72 6.49 -23.38 31.00
CA ASP A 72 7.25 -22.15 31.24
C ASP A 72 7.46 -21.38 29.93
N SER A 73 7.82 -22.09 28.85
CA SER A 73 7.92 -21.52 27.51
C SER A 73 6.61 -20.89 27.01
N LEU A 74 5.46 -21.47 27.37
CA LEU A 74 4.15 -20.91 27.04
C LEU A 74 3.79 -19.71 27.92
N GLN A 75 4.16 -19.76 29.19
CA GLN A 75 3.95 -18.65 30.12
C GLN A 75 4.70 -17.40 29.66
N ASP A 76 5.95 -17.55 29.23
CA ASP A 76 6.76 -16.47 28.65
C ASP A 76 6.08 -15.89 27.39
N TYR A 77 5.55 -16.75 26.51
CA TYR A 77 4.79 -16.33 25.34
C TYR A 77 3.56 -15.48 25.73
N PHE A 78 2.68 -15.99 26.60
CA PHE A 78 1.48 -15.24 27.01
C PHE A 78 1.83 -13.94 27.74
N GLN A 79 2.88 -13.93 28.57
CA GLN A 79 3.35 -12.71 29.24
C GLN A 79 3.85 -11.67 28.23
N SER A 80 4.58 -12.07 27.19
CA SER A 80 5.02 -11.17 26.11
C SER A 80 3.84 -10.49 25.41
N GLN A 81 2.70 -11.18 25.33
CA GLN A 81 1.44 -10.69 24.76
C GLN A 81 0.55 -9.97 25.81
N LYS A 82 1.05 -9.75 27.02
CA LYS A 82 0.31 -9.16 28.16
C LYS A 82 -0.94 -9.95 28.56
N PHE A 83 -0.96 -11.24 28.32
CA PHE A 83 -2.01 -12.17 28.72
C PHE A 83 -1.59 -12.99 29.95
N ARG A 84 -2.59 -13.41 30.72
CA ARG A 84 -2.42 -14.37 31.82
C ARG A 84 -2.78 -15.76 31.33
N ILE A 85 -1.81 -16.68 31.31
CA ILE A 85 -1.97 -18.02 30.74
C ILE A 85 -3.16 -18.78 31.34
N GLU A 86 -3.50 -18.55 32.61
CA GLU A 86 -4.62 -19.20 33.31
C GLU A 86 -5.99 -18.89 32.68
N ASN A 87 -6.12 -17.74 32.01
CA ASN A 87 -7.35 -17.35 31.31
C ASN A 87 -7.48 -17.99 29.92
N TYR A 88 -6.40 -18.60 29.42
CA TYR A 88 -6.27 -19.11 28.06
C TYR A 88 -5.83 -20.57 28.00
N SER A 89 -5.75 -21.25 29.14
CA SER A 89 -5.40 -22.66 29.24
C SER A 89 -6.56 -23.46 29.84
N LYS A 90 -6.70 -24.72 29.40
CA LYS A 90 -7.69 -25.65 29.93
C LYS A 90 -7.16 -27.07 29.86
N GLU A 91 -7.19 -27.78 30.98
CA GLU A 91 -6.83 -29.19 31.01
C GLU A 91 -8.00 -30.06 30.49
N LEU A 92 -7.73 -30.93 29.51
CA LEU A 92 -8.73 -31.77 28.85
C LEU A 92 -8.19 -33.19 28.64
N PHE A 93 -9.08 -34.18 28.66
CA PHE A 93 -8.72 -35.59 28.43
C PHE A 93 -8.46 -35.85 26.94
N CYS A 94 -7.30 -36.41 26.61
CA CYS A 94 -6.93 -36.84 25.26
C CYS A 94 -7.10 -38.36 25.15
N ALA A 95 -8.08 -38.80 24.34
CA ALA A 95 -8.37 -40.22 24.15
C ALA A 95 -7.17 -41.00 23.58
N SER A 96 -6.41 -40.41 22.66
CA SER A 96 -5.23 -41.05 22.06
C SER A 96 -4.14 -41.38 23.08
N LEU A 97 -3.93 -40.50 24.07
CA LEU A 97 -2.92 -40.67 25.11
C LEU A 97 -3.44 -41.31 26.41
N HIS A 98 -4.76 -41.51 26.54
CA HIS A 98 -5.42 -42.00 27.75
C HIS A 98 -5.09 -41.18 29.02
N GLN A 99 -4.79 -39.90 28.86
CA GLN A 99 -4.43 -38.98 29.96
C GLN A 99 -4.92 -37.56 29.68
N LYS A 100 -4.91 -36.72 30.71
CA LYS A 100 -5.19 -35.30 30.58
C LYS A 100 -3.97 -34.55 30.06
N ILE A 101 -4.20 -33.63 29.14
CA ILE A 101 -3.20 -32.69 28.62
C ILE A 101 -3.76 -31.27 28.63
N TRP A 102 -2.86 -30.29 28.67
CA TRP A 102 -3.24 -28.89 28.60
C TRP A 102 -3.52 -28.48 27.16
N PHE A 103 -4.66 -27.85 26.94
CA PHE A 103 -4.98 -27.13 25.71
C PHE A 103 -4.88 -25.63 25.96
N TYR A 104 -4.46 -24.89 24.94
CA TYR A 104 -4.18 -23.47 25.02
C TYR A 104 -4.83 -22.72 23.87
N ARG A 105 -5.40 -21.55 24.14
CA ARG A 105 -5.86 -20.63 23.09
C ARG A 105 -4.66 -19.84 22.56
N LEU A 106 -3.80 -20.53 21.81
CA LEU A 106 -2.55 -19.95 21.29
C LEU A 106 -2.81 -18.87 20.23
N PHE A 107 -3.92 -19.01 19.50
CA PHE A 107 -4.25 -18.18 18.34
C PHE A 107 -5.07 -16.92 18.65
N VAL A 108 -5.13 -16.52 19.92
CA VAL A 108 -5.84 -15.29 20.32
C VAL A 108 -5.10 -14.09 19.73
N ASN A 109 -5.77 -13.35 18.84
CA ASN A 109 -5.20 -12.24 18.05
C ASN A 109 -4.11 -12.66 17.05
N TYR A 110 -4.05 -13.94 16.68
CA TYR A 110 -3.12 -14.42 15.67
C TYR A 110 -3.56 -14.01 14.25
N PRO A 111 -2.63 -13.68 13.34
CA PRO A 111 -2.97 -13.33 11.96
C PRO A 111 -3.76 -14.45 11.28
N ILE A 112 -4.87 -14.10 10.62
CA ILE A 112 -5.72 -15.08 9.94
C ILE A 112 -4.98 -15.68 8.75
N GLY A 113 -5.07 -17.01 8.62
CA GLY A 113 -4.47 -17.74 7.52
C GLY A 113 -3.65 -18.94 7.97
N ARG A 114 -2.75 -19.38 7.09
CA ARG A 114 -1.95 -20.59 7.31
C ARG A 114 -0.91 -20.36 8.42
N CYS A 115 -1.02 -21.15 9.48
CA CYS A 115 -0.03 -21.31 10.52
C CYS A 115 0.77 -22.58 10.24
N ASP A 116 2.08 -22.44 10.08
CA ASP A 116 3.00 -23.57 10.01
C ASP A 116 3.55 -23.89 11.40
N ILE A 117 3.59 -25.16 11.75
CA ILE A 117 4.13 -25.72 12.98
C ILE A 117 5.33 -26.58 12.57
N LEU A 118 6.51 -26.11 12.92
CA LEU A 118 7.79 -26.69 12.51
C LEU A 118 8.47 -27.34 13.71
N LEU A 119 8.87 -28.59 13.57
CA LEU A 119 9.76 -29.24 14.53
C LEU A 119 11.20 -28.98 14.09
N ILE A 120 12.00 -28.31 14.91
CA ILE A 120 13.36 -27.89 14.59
C ILE A 120 14.35 -28.53 15.55
N ASP A 121 15.45 -29.05 15.01
CA ASP A 121 16.64 -29.44 15.77
C ASP A 121 17.44 -28.20 16.15
N ASN A 122 17.58 -27.90 17.45
CA ASN A 122 18.31 -26.70 17.91
C ASN A 122 19.80 -26.73 17.57
N LYS A 123 20.40 -27.91 17.33
CA LYS A 123 21.82 -28.03 17.01
C LYS A 123 22.12 -27.76 15.55
N THR A 124 21.20 -28.11 14.66
CA THR A 124 21.40 -28.02 13.21
C THR A 124 20.52 -26.97 12.54
N GLU A 125 19.57 -26.39 13.26
CA GLU A 125 18.51 -25.50 12.77
C GLU A 125 17.71 -26.05 11.59
N LYS A 126 17.76 -27.38 11.38
CA LYS A 126 17.02 -28.03 10.29
C LYS A 126 15.63 -28.41 10.74
N THR A 127 14.67 -28.20 9.85
CA THR A 127 13.29 -28.67 10.02
C THR A 127 13.24 -30.19 9.91
N ILE A 128 12.80 -30.86 10.97
CA ILE A 128 12.60 -32.31 11.06
C ILE A 128 11.21 -32.68 10.51
N HIS A 129 10.19 -31.90 10.88
CA HIS A 129 8.79 -32.13 10.49
C HIS A 129 8.08 -30.79 10.33
N SER A 130 7.10 -30.72 9.41
CA SER A 130 6.24 -29.54 9.23
C SER A 130 4.78 -29.95 9.20
N PHE A 131 3.92 -29.16 9.82
CA PHE A 131 2.47 -29.34 9.84
C PHE A 131 1.80 -27.99 9.65
N SER A 132 0.77 -27.88 8.83
CA SER A 132 0.11 -26.59 8.57
C SER A 132 -1.38 -26.63 8.87
N ILE A 133 -1.89 -25.59 9.53
CA ILE A 133 -3.31 -25.39 9.82
C ILE A 133 -3.76 -24.00 9.40
N ASN A 134 -5.05 -23.83 9.13
CA ASN A 134 -5.65 -22.55 8.79
C ASN A 134 -6.33 -21.94 10.01
N VAL A 135 -5.85 -20.80 10.48
CA VAL A 135 -6.45 -20.05 11.60
C VAL A 135 -7.51 -19.10 11.04
N ASN A 136 -8.77 -19.29 11.42
CA ASN A 136 -9.90 -18.42 11.11
C ASN A 136 -10.18 -17.50 12.30
N SER A 137 -10.59 -16.25 12.05
CA SER A 137 -11.09 -15.38 13.11
C SER A 137 -12.60 -15.45 13.20
N SER A 138 -13.09 -15.61 14.43
CA SER A 138 -14.51 -15.48 14.80
C SER A 138 -15.06 -14.05 14.70
N LYS A 139 -14.18 -13.06 14.51
CA LYS A 139 -14.47 -11.61 14.47
C LYS A 139 -14.62 -11.05 13.05
N ILE A 140 -14.40 -11.84 11.99
CA ILE A 140 -14.38 -11.32 10.61
C ILE A 140 -15.63 -11.71 9.83
N ASN A 141 -16.33 -10.70 9.34
CA ASN A 141 -17.15 -10.81 8.14
C ASN A 141 -16.33 -10.31 6.93
N GLU A 142 -16.23 -11.10 5.87
CA GLU A 142 -15.44 -10.76 4.67
C GLU A 142 -15.91 -9.44 4.03
N THR A 143 -17.21 -9.14 4.15
CA THR A 143 -17.80 -7.88 3.68
C THR A 143 -17.39 -6.67 4.53
N GLU A 144 -17.30 -6.82 5.86
CA GLU A 144 -16.85 -5.75 6.77
C GLU A 144 -15.38 -5.39 6.50
N PHE A 145 -14.54 -6.40 6.26
CA PHE A 145 -13.15 -6.18 5.89
C PHE A 145 -13.02 -5.42 4.56
N ASP A 146 -13.74 -5.87 3.52
CA ASP A 146 -13.74 -5.21 2.21
C ASP A 146 -14.22 -3.76 2.29
N SER A 147 -15.26 -3.48 3.07
CA SER A 147 -15.75 -2.11 3.29
C SER A 147 -14.70 -1.21 3.95
N LEU A 148 -14.01 -1.72 4.96
CA LEU A 148 -13.01 -0.98 5.72
C LEU A 148 -11.79 -0.64 4.87
N VAL A 149 -11.31 -1.61 4.09
CA VAL A 149 -10.18 -1.40 3.18
C VAL A 149 -10.55 -0.37 2.11
N LYS A 150 -11.71 -0.52 1.44
CA LYS A 150 -12.20 0.47 0.44
C LYS A 150 -12.34 1.87 1.03
N TYR A 151 -12.80 1.98 2.28
CA TYR A 151 -12.97 3.26 2.94
C TYR A 151 -11.63 3.96 3.19
N ILE A 152 -10.66 3.26 3.77
CA ILE A 152 -9.31 3.80 3.95
C ILE A 152 -8.72 4.16 2.59
N GLU A 153 -8.90 3.31 1.57
CA GLU A 153 -8.46 3.55 0.19
C GLU A 153 -9.01 4.87 -0.36
N SER A 154 -10.30 5.18 -0.15
CA SER A 154 -10.92 6.43 -0.61
C SER A 154 -10.33 7.70 0.04
N LYS A 155 -9.84 7.59 1.27
CA LYS A 155 -9.22 8.70 2.03
C LYS A 155 -7.71 8.81 1.79
N SER A 156 -7.11 7.77 1.21
CA SER A 156 -5.67 7.51 1.23
C SER A 156 -4.80 8.14 0.14
N THR A 157 -5.35 8.63 -0.98
CA THR A 157 -4.52 9.00 -2.14
C THR A 157 -3.55 10.17 -1.92
N LYS A 158 -3.79 11.05 -0.94
CA LYS A 158 -2.91 12.20 -0.62
C LYS A 158 -2.02 12.03 0.62
N ILE A 159 -2.45 11.22 1.58
CA ILE A 159 -1.76 11.06 2.88
C ILE A 159 -0.86 9.82 2.86
N TRP A 160 -1.26 8.73 2.22
CA TRP A 160 -0.41 7.55 2.09
C TRP A 160 0.74 7.75 1.11
N THR A 161 0.50 8.51 0.05
CA THR A 161 1.57 9.06 -0.80
C THR A 161 2.50 9.93 0.04
N LYS A 162 2.00 10.87 0.86
CA LYS A 162 2.84 11.69 1.76
C LYS A 162 3.64 10.88 2.80
N HIS A 163 3.10 9.86 3.44
CA HIS A 163 3.84 9.09 4.47
C HIS A 163 4.71 7.96 3.90
N SER A 164 4.42 7.46 2.69
CA SER A 164 5.37 6.70 1.89
C SER A 164 6.55 7.58 1.44
N LEU A 165 6.26 8.85 1.10
CA LEU A 165 7.24 9.85 0.65
C LEU A 165 8.04 10.52 1.80
N LEU A 166 7.57 10.56 3.04
CA LEU A 166 8.29 11.27 4.14
C LEU A 166 9.38 10.44 4.85
N LYS A 167 9.93 9.42 4.17
CA LYS A 167 11.31 8.95 4.36
C LYS A 167 12.34 9.68 3.47
N HIS A 168 11.92 10.62 2.63
CA HIS A 168 12.80 11.41 1.77
C HIS A 168 13.59 12.48 2.55
N THR A 169 14.49 12.05 3.45
CA THR A 169 15.73 12.80 3.80
C THR A 169 16.91 11.89 4.19
N ALA A 170 16.76 10.56 4.14
CA ALA A 170 17.89 9.64 4.28
C ALA A 170 18.05 8.80 3.01
N SER A 171 19.30 8.69 2.55
CA SER A 171 19.73 8.03 1.32
C SER A 171 19.03 6.69 1.01
N PRO A 172 18.83 6.35 -0.29
CA PRO A 172 18.06 5.18 -0.71
C PRO A 172 18.85 3.88 -0.46
N SER A 173 18.78 3.36 0.77
CA SER A 173 19.45 2.11 1.16
C SER A 173 18.52 0.88 1.23
N ASN A 174 17.21 1.01 0.96
CA ASN A 174 16.32 -0.14 0.79
C ASN A 174 15.88 -0.29 -0.68
N ASN A 175 15.90 -1.51 -1.19
CA ASN A 175 15.65 -1.82 -2.61
C ASN A 175 14.14 -1.84 -2.98
N ASP A 176 13.23 -1.97 -2.02
CA ASP A 176 11.78 -2.09 -2.27
C ASP A 176 11.11 -0.72 -2.53
N ASP A 177 11.61 0.33 -1.87
CA ASP A 177 11.12 1.71 -1.99
C ASP A 177 11.43 2.32 -3.39
N LYS A 178 12.30 1.66 -4.17
CA LYS A 178 12.76 2.14 -5.48
C LYS A 178 11.76 1.87 -6.61
N VAL A 179 11.04 0.74 -6.59
CA VAL A 179 10.04 0.42 -7.65
C VAL A 179 8.85 1.38 -7.55
N GLU A 180 8.37 1.62 -6.34
CA GLU A 180 7.28 2.57 -6.09
C GLU A 180 7.70 4.00 -6.44
N TRP A 181 8.95 4.37 -6.15
CA TRP A 181 9.51 5.64 -6.62
C TRP A 181 9.55 5.72 -8.15
N LEU A 182 10.00 4.69 -8.86
CA LEU A 182 10.03 4.67 -10.33
C LEU A 182 8.62 4.76 -10.95
N LEU A 183 7.62 4.09 -10.37
CA LEU A 183 6.22 4.22 -10.81
C LEU A 183 5.67 5.63 -10.58
N THR A 184 5.99 6.23 -9.43
CA THR A 184 5.59 7.60 -9.09
C THR A 184 6.30 8.62 -9.98
N PHE A 185 7.57 8.37 -10.29
CA PHE A 185 8.34 9.14 -11.26
C PHE A 185 7.66 9.11 -12.64
N CYS A 186 7.28 7.93 -13.14
CA CYS A 186 6.57 7.81 -14.41
C CYS A 186 5.25 8.59 -14.42
N GLU A 187 4.46 8.52 -13.35
CA GLU A 187 3.21 9.26 -13.24
C GLU A 187 3.40 10.77 -13.22
N ASN A 188 4.33 11.25 -12.40
CA ASN A 188 4.63 12.68 -12.31
C ASN A 188 5.15 13.19 -13.65
N PHE A 189 6.10 12.48 -14.26
CA PHE A 189 6.60 12.80 -15.59
C PHE A 189 5.48 12.88 -16.63
N ILE A 190 4.58 11.88 -16.69
CA ILE A 190 3.46 11.87 -17.64
C ILE A 190 2.51 13.04 -17.39
N ASN A 191 2.18 13.32 -16.13
CA ASN A 191 1.26 14.38 -15.77
C ASN A 191 1.83 15.76 -16.10
N ASP A 192 3.09 16.00 -15.72
CA ASP A 192 3.80 17.26 -15.97
C ASP A 192 4.01 17.45 -17.49
N LEU A 193 4.44 16.40 -18.19
CA LEU A 193 4.58 16.42 -19.65
C LEU A 193 3.24 16.78 -20.31
N LYS A 194 2.14 16.09 -19.97
CA LYS A 194 0.83 16.33 -20.58
C LYS A 194 0.28 17.73 -20.31
N LYS A 195 0.45 18.20 -19.08
CA LYS A 195 -0.17 19.45 -18.63
C LYS A 195 0.59 20.68 -19.15
N GLU A 196 1.92 20.62 -19.16
CA GLU A 196 2.75 21.80 -19.35
C GLU A 196 3.54 21.80 -20.66
N TYR A 197 3.99 20.64 -21.15
CA TYR A 197 5.02 20.59 -22.20
C TYR A 197 4.60 19.87 -23.50
N LEU A 198 3.59 18.99 -23.47
CA LEU A 198 3.25 18.10 -24.58
C LEU A 198 2.83 18.87 -25.83
N ASN A 199 2.02 19.92 -25.64
CA ASN A 199 1.54 20.77 -26.74
C ASN A 199 2.69 21.53 -27.43
N SER A 200 3.78 21.83 -26.71
CA SER A 200 4.93 22.57 -27.25
C SER A 200 5.64 21.82 -28.37
N PHE A 201 5.60 20.48 -28.35
CA PHE A 201 6.15 19.66 -29.43
C PHE A 201 5.41 19.82 -30.77
N SER A 202 4.18 20.34 -30.78
CA SER A 202 3.42 20.55 -32.01
C SER A 202 3.89 21.79 -32.78
N PHE A 203 4.35 22.83 -32.10
CA PHE A 203 4.69 24.12 -32.72
C PHE A 203 6.17 24.52 -32.57
N ASP A 204 6.83 24.17 -31.47
CA ASP A 204 8.22 24.55 -31.18
C ASP A 204 9.19 23.36 -31.29
N LYS A 205 9.14 22.65 -32.42
CA LYS A 205 9.96 21.46 -32.67
C LYS A 205 11.40 21.76 -33.14
N ILE A 206 12.36 20.91 -32.78
CA ILE A 206 13.72 20.93 -33.35
C ILE A 206 13.66 20.29 -34.74
N ARG A 207 14.15 21.01 -35.76
CA ARG A 207 14.18 20.60 -37.17
C ARG A 207 15.61 20.64 -37.71
N ILE A 208 15.88 19.83 -38.72
CA ILE A 208 17.08 19.89 -39.53
C ILE A 208 16.68 19.98 -40.99
N ILE A 209 17.40 20.80 -41.76
CA ILE A 209 17.21 20.89 -43.21
C ILE A 209 18.04 19.76 -43.82
N ARG A 210 17.40 18.86 -44.55
CA ARG A 210 18.06 17.81 -45.32
C ARG A 210 17.89 18.09 -46.81
N GLN A 211 18.92 17.77 -47.57
CA GLN A 211 18.84 17.79 -49.02
C GLN A 211 18.19 16.49 -49.49
N LYS A 212 17.08 16.61 -50.21
CA LYS A 212 16.38 15.49 -50.82
C LYS A 212 16.63 15.52 -52.32
N ASN A 213 17.30 14.48 -52.81
CA ASN A 213 17.59 14.34 -54.23
C ASN A 213 16.50 13.46 -54.85
N GLU A 214 15.70 14.01 -55.75
CA GLU A 214 14.65 13.29 -56.48
C GLU A 214 14.80 13.50 -57.99
N ILE A 215 14.54 12.44 -58.76
CA ILE A 215 14.51 12.54 -60.22
C ILE A 215 13.12 13.04 -60.60
N VAL A 216 13.08 14.22 -61.22
CA VAL A 216 11.85 14.88 -61.63
C VAL A 216 11.90 15.21 -63.11
N ASN A 217 10.73 15.34 -63.74
CA ASN A 217 10.65 15.85 -65.10
C ASN A 217 11.23 17.27 -65.14
N TYR A 218 12.15 17.51 -66.06
CA TYR A 218 12.83 18.78 -66.16
C TYR A 218 11.86 19.87 -66.64
N THR A 219 11.74 20.93 -65.84
CA THR A 219 11.11 22.18 -66.23
C THR A 219 12.04 23.33 -65.86
N SER A 220 11.89 24.50 -66.49
CA SER A 220 12.73 25.68 -66.23
C SER A 220 12.62 26.22 -64.79
N GLU A 221 11.68 25.71 -64.00
CA GLU A 221 11.44 26.11 -62.60
C GLU A 221 12.14 25.17 -61.60
N VAL A 222 12.72 24.05 -62.06
CA VAL A 222 13.41 23.09 -61.20
C VAL A 222 14.76 23.65 -60.75
N ASN A 223 15.04 23.57 -59.44
CA ASN A 223 16.33 23.94 -58.89
C ASN A 223 17.40 22.93 -59.33
N THR A 224 18.39 23.41 -60.07
CA THR A 224 19.51 22.61 -60.56
C THR A 224 20.79 22.95 -59.78
N SER A 225 21.59 21.93 -59.48
CA SER A 225 22.88 22.05 -58.81
C SER A 225 24.00 21.39 -59.63
N ASP A 226 25.24 21.49 -59.16
CA ASP A 226 26.36 20.77 -59.79
C ASP A 226 26.16 19.25 -59.78
N GLU A 227 25.49 18.69 -58.76
CA GLU A 227 25.15 17.26 -58.71
C GLU A 227 24.12 16.88 -59.77
N SER A 228 23.17 17.78 -60.05
CA SER A 228 22.18 17.62 -61.12
C SER A 228 22.86 17.47 -62.49
N LEU A 229 23.89 18.28 -62.73
CA LEU A 229 24.67 18.24 -63.97
C LEU A 229 25.52 16.98 -64.06
N ILE A 230 26.16 16.56 -62.97
CA ILE A 230 26.95 15.33 -62.91
C ILE A 230 26.06 14.11 -63.17
N TRP A 231 24.88 14.06 -62.56
CA TRP A 231 23.90 12.99 -62.81
C TRP A 231 23.49 12.96 -64.28
N LEU A 232 23.22 14.12 -64.88
CA LEU A 232 22.82 14.20 -66.28
C LEU A 232 23.91 13.71 -67.24
N ILE A 233 25.18 14.03 -66.96
CA ILE A 233 26.34 13.53 -67.74
C ILE A 233 26.43 12.00 -67.68
N ASN A 234 26.08 11.41 -66.54
CA ASN A 234 26.10 9.96 -66.36
C ASN A 234 24.86 9.25 -66.93
N ASN A 235 23.77 9.97 -67.20
CA ASN A 235 22.49 9.44 -67.68
C ASN A 235 22.04 10.15 -68.96
N LEU A 236 22.87 10.07 -70.00
CA LEU A 236 22.62 10.71 -71.31
C LEU A 236 21.42 10.14 -72.06
N ASP A 237 20.91 8.98 -71.66
CA ASP A 237 19.69 8.35 -72.17
C ASP A 237 18.42 9.15 -71.86
N THR A 238 18.48 10.01 -70.84
CA THR A 238 17.39 10.93 -70.47
C THR A 238 17.29 12.16 -71.38
N LEU A 239 18.23 12.32 -72.32
CA LEU A 239 18.29 13.45 -73.25
C LEU A 239 17.57 13.13 -74.57
N TYR A 240 16.74 14.06 -75.04
CA TYR A 240 16.10 13.95 -76.35
C TYR A 240 16.58 15.04 -77.31
N PRO A 241 16.68 14.77 -78.63
CA PRO A 241 17.07 15.77 -79.62
C PRO A 241 16.07 16.93 -79.64
N THR A 242 16.57 18.16 -79.53
CA THR A 242 15.74 19.37 -79.55
C THR A 242 16.16 20.33 -80.67
N THR A 243 15.31 21.32 -80.94
CA THR A 243 15.58 22.37 -81.93
C THR A 243 16.25 23.59 -81.30
N SER A 244 16.81 24.48 -82.13
CA SER A 244 17.56 25.65 -81.67
C SER A 244 16.76 26.67 -80.85
N CYS A 245 15.42 26.59 -80.87
CA CYS A 245 14.50 27.48 -80.18
C CYS A 245 14.30 27.16 -78.69
N ASP A 246 14.80 26.03 -78.21
CA ASP A 246 14.69 25.65 -76.80
C ASP A 246 15.71 26.42 -75.94
N LEU A 247 15.23 27.03 -74.86
CA LEU A 247 16.06 27.79 -73.92
C LEU A 247 16.92 26.86 -73.04
N ASN A 248 16.46 25.63 -72.82
CA ASN A 248 17.11 24.65 -71.93
C ASN A 248 18.02 23.66 -72.68
N LYS A 249 18.48 24.04 -73.87
CA LYS A 249 19.28 23.18 -74.74
C LYS A 249 20.69 22.96 -74.20
N ILE A 250 21.16 21.73 -74.34
CA ILE A 250 22.51 21.27 -74.03
C ILE A 250 23.17 20.83 -75.33
N ILE A 251 24.44 21.21 -75.51
CA ILE A 251 25.22 20.88 -76.70
C ILE A 251 26.16 19.72 -76.38
N ILE A 252 25.95 18.59 -77.04
CA ILE A 252 26.83 17.41 -76.93
C ILE A 252 27.28 17.03 -78.34
N ASN A 253 28.60 16.99 -78.57
CA ASN A 253 29.19 16.65 -79.88
C ASN A 253 28.56 17.42 -81.05
N ASN A 254 28.32 18.73 -80.86
CA ASN A 254 27.73 19.64 -81.84
C ASN A 254 26.27 19.33 -82.25
N ARG A 255 25.54 18.56 -81.42
CA ARG A 255 24.10 18.30 -81.54
C ARG A 255 23.36 18.86 -80.33
N LEU A 256 22.12 19.28 -80.54
CA LEU A 256 21.27 19.90 -79.52
C LEU A 256 20.35 18.88 -78.87
N PHE A 257 20.35 18.87 -77.53
CA PHE A 257 19.50 18.00 -76.72
C PHE A 257 18.81 18.78 -75.61
N SER A 258 17.70 18.26 -75.10
CA SER A 258 17.07 18.73 -73.86
C SER A 258 16.89 17.54 -72.90
N PRO A 259 17.05 17.73 -71.59
CA PRO A 259 16.69 16.71 -70.61
C PRO A 259 15.17 16.50 -70.54
N VAL A 260 14.75 15.24 -70.45
CA VAL A 260 13.38 14.85 -70.04
C VAL A 260 13.29 14.87 -68.52
N GLU A 261 14.30 14.31 -67.85
CA GLU A 261 14.37 14.18 -66.40
C GLU A 261 15.68 14.79 -65.89
N ILE A 262 15.67 15.30 -64.67
CA ILE A 262 16.85 15.79 -63.98
C ILE A 262 16.79 15.42 -62.50
N LEU A 263 17.95 15.26 -61.88
CA LEU A 263 18.07 15.21 -60.43
C LEU A 263 17.80 16.61 -59.86
N SER A 264 16.69 16.79 -59.16
CA SER A 264 16.38 18.00 -58.40
C SER A 264 16.88 17.87 -56.98
N ASN A 265 17.44 18.96 -56.46
CA ASN A 265 17.89 19.06 -55.07
C ASN A 265 16.93 19.97 -54.32
N GLU A 266 15.94 19.38 -53.65
CA GLU A 266 15.00 20.13 -52.81
C GLU A 266 15.47 20.11 -51.35
N LEU A 267 15.32 21.24 -50.67
CA LEU A 267 15.58 21.32 -49.23
C LEU A 267 14.29 20.94 -48.50
N ASP A 268 14.33 19.83 -47.78
CA ASP A 268 13.21 19.35 -46.98
C ASP A 268 13.49 19.55 -45.48
N GLU A 269 12.48 20.00 -44.75
CA GLU A 269 12.56 20.17 -43.30
C GLU A 269 12.20 18.87 -42.61
N SER A 270 13.20 18.22 -42.01
CA SER A 270 13.02 16.98 -41.28
C SER A 270 13.00 17.19 -39.76
N THR A 271 12.10 16.51 -39.07
CA THR A 271 12.12 16.36 -37.61
C THR A 271 12.97 15.20 -37.13
N ASP A 272 13.57 14.43 -38.05
CA ASP A 272 14.43 13.31 -37.70
C ASP A 272 15.80 13.82 -37.21
N THR A 273 15.81 14.27 -35.96
CA THR A 273 16.95 14.87 -35.26
C THR A 273 17.27 14.02 -34.04
N ILE A 274 18.54 13.94 -33.66
CA ILE A 274 19.00 13.14 -32.52
C ILE A 274 18.22 13.50 -31.25
N GLU A 275 17.89 14.78 -31.05
CA GLU A 275 17.10 15.25 -29.92
C GLU A 275 15.70 14.62 -29.87
N ASN A 276 15.01 14.58 -31.02
CA ASN A 276 13.71 13.92 -31.12
C ASN A 276 13.85 12.40 -30.97
N GLN A 277 14.91 11.80 -31.52
CA GLN A 277 15.17 10.35 -31.39
C GLN A 277 15.41 9.94 -29.92
N ILE A 278 16.07 10.80 -29.13
CA ILE A 278 16.29 10.62 -27.68
C ILE A 278 14.97 10.68 -26.92
N ILE A 279 14.09 11.64 -27.23
CA ILE A 279 12.77 11.74 -26.59
C ILE A 279 11.96 10.48 -26.88
N HIS A 280 11.89 10.06 -28.14
CA HIS A 280 11.20 8.82 -28.50
C HIS A 280 11.82 7.59 -27.83
N GLY A 281 13.16 7.51 -27.80
CA GLY A 281 13.90 6.46 -27.11
C GLY A 281 13.56 6.40 -25.62
N PHE A 282 13.45 7.56 -24.96
CA PHE A 282 13.08 7.63 -23.54
C PHE A 282 11.66 7.12 -23.29
N ILE A 283 10.69 7.53 -24.11
CA ILE A 283 9.31 7.05 -23.98
C ILE A 283 9.22 5.54 -24.21
N THR A 284 9.96 5.01 -25.19
CA THR A 284 10.04 3.57 -25.47
C THR A 284 10.70 2.81 -24.31
N GLU A 285 11.74 3.38 -23.71
CA GLU A 285 12.39 2.81 -22.52
C GLU A 285 11.44 2.73 -21.33
N LEU A 286 10.69 3.80 -21.03
CA LEU A 286 9.66 3.78 -19.98
C LEU A 286 8.64 2.67 -20.24
N LYS A 287 8.21 2.50 -21.49
CA LYS A 287 7.28 1.44 -21.88
C LYS A 287 7.85 0.04 -21.67
N LEU A 288 9.11 -0.20 -22.06
CA LEU A 288 9.80 -1.48 -21.84
C LEU A 288 9.90 -1.81 -20.35
N PHE A 289 10.27 -0.84 -19.53
CA PHE A 289 10.32 -0.98 -18.08
C PHE A 289 8.95 -1.34 -17.47
N LEU A 290 7.88 -0.65 -17.87
CA LEU A 290 6.54 -0.93 -17.35
C LEU A 290 6.06 -2.33 -17.72
N ASN A 291 6.36 -2.80 -18.94
CA ASN A 291 6.06 -4.17 -19.36
C ASN A 291 6.81 -5.20 -18.51
N HIS A 292 8.11 -4.98 -18.24
CA HIS A 292 8.88 -5.87 -17.38
C HIS A 292 8.31 -5.96 -15.95
N ILE A 293 7.91 -4.82 -15.36
CA ILE A 293 7.25 -4.83 -14.04
C ILE A 293 5.90 -5.54 -14.09
N LYS A 294 5.11 -5.27 -15.13
CA LYS A 294 3.80 -5.89 -15.32
C LYS A 294 3.92 -7.42 -15.36
N ASP A 295 4.86 -7.94 -16.14
CA ASP A 295 5.09 -9.39 -16.26
C ASP A 295 5.51 -9.98 -14.92
N SER A 296 6.42 -9.33 -14.18
CA SER A 296 6.82 -9.74 -12.84
C SER A 296 5.62 -9.78 -11.88
N PHE A 297 4.77 -8.75 -11.87
CA PHE A 297 3.62 -8.68 -10.99
C PHE A 297 2.55 -9.72 -11.36
N GLU A 298 2.35 -10.00 -12.65
CA GLU A 298 1.43 -11.04 -13.11
C GLU A 298 1.92 -12.45 -12.75
N GLU A 299 3.22 -12.72 -12.85
CA GLU A 299 3.83 -13.98 -12.40
C GLU A 299 3.69 -14.16 -10.89
N ASP A 300 3.94 -13.08 -10.15
CA ASP A 300 3.81 -13.07 -8.69
C ASP A 300 2.37 -13.31 -8.23
N ILE A 301 1.37 -12.70 -8.89
CA ILE A 301 -0.06 -12.95 -8.63
C ILE A 301 -0.42 -14.43 -8.81
N LYS A 302 0.17 -15.11 -9.79
CA LYS A 302 -0.06 -16.55 -10.01
C LYS A 302 0.56 -17.41 -8.92
N ASN A 303 1.66 -16.96 -8.32
CA ASN A 303 2.40 -17.68 -7.28
C ASN A 303 1.83 -17.44 -5.87
N PHE A 304 1.02 -16.41 -5.64
CA PHE A 304 0.42 -16.16 -4.33
C PHE A 304 -0.77 -17.07 -4.01
N SER A 305 -0.74 -17.68 -2.84
CA SER A 305 -1.92 -18.33 -2.29
C SER A 305 -2.95 -17.26 -1.89
N LYS A 306 -4.19 -17.33 -2.39
CA LYS A 306 -5.33 -16.51 -1.92
C LYS A 306 -5.76 -16.85 -0.48
N ILE A 307 -5.02 -17.74 0.18
CA ILE A 307 -5.39 -18.40 1.43
C ILE A 307 -4.74 -17.69 2.63
N THR A 308 -3.59 -17.03 2.46
CA THR A 308 -2.90 -16.28 3.52
C THR A 308 -3.25 -14.78 3.49
N PHE A 309 -3.31 -14.11 4.65
CA PHE A 309 -3.54 -12.66 4.73
C PHE A 309 -2.48 -11.87 3.94
N GLU A 310 -1.20 -12.18 4.12
CA GLU A 310 -0.10 -11.58 3.36
C GLU A 310 -0.23 -11.88 1.86
N GLY A 311 -0.67 -13.08 1.48
CA GLY A 311 -0.93 -13.45 0.09
C GLY A 311 -2.11 -12.69 -0.52
N ARG A 312 -3.21 -12.49 0.22
CA ARG A 312 -4.35 -11.67 -0.20
C ARG A 312 -3.96 -10.19 -0.31
N LEU A 313 -3.23 -9.68 0.67
CA LEU A 313 -2.80 -8.29 0.74
C LEU A 313 -1.79 -7.97 -0.37
N ASN A 314 -0.83 -8.86 -0.62
CA ASN A 314 0.07 -8.78 -1.77
C ASN A 314 -0.70 -8.94 -3.09
N PHE A 315 -1.64 -9.89 -3.19
CA PHE A 315 -2.49 -10.05 -4.37
C PHE A 315 -3.24 -8.74 -4.71
N TYR A 316 -3.85 -8.08 -3.73
CA TYR A 316 -4.52 -6.81 -3.93
C TYR A 316 -3.55 -5.66 -4.21
N SER A 317 -2.39 -5.63 -3.55
CA SER A 317 -1.32 -4.66 -3.83
C SER A 317 -0.83 -4.77 -5.27
N TYR A 318 -0.54 -5.98 -5.76
CA TYR A 318 -0.14 -6.21 -7.15
C TYR A 318 -1.27 -5.91 -8.12
N LYS A 319 -2.51 -6.25 -7.78
CA LYS A 319 -3.67 -5.90 -8.61
C LYS A 319 -3.85 -4.37 -8.72
N ARG A 320 -3.60 -3.63 -7.64
CA ARG A 320 -3.56 -2.15 -7.64
C ARG A 320 -2.42 -1.63 -8.50
N SER A 321 -1.20 -2.13 -8.30
CA SER A 321 -0.06 -1.73 -9.10
C SER A 321 -0.26 -2.06 -10.57
N LEU A 322 -0.92 -3.17 -10.91
CA LEU A 322 -1.29 -3.51 -12.29
C LEU A 322 -2.35 -2.56 -12.87
N LYS A 323 -3.34 -2.13 -12.09
CA LYS A 323 -4.30 -1.11 -12.54
C LYS A 323 -3.58 0.22 -12.81
N ARG A 324 -2.73 0.64 -11.88
CA ARG A 324 -1.88 1.83 -12.01
C ARG A 324 -0.98 1.75 -13.24
N LEU A 325 -0.31 0.62 -13.45
CA LEU A 325 0.51 0.35 -14.63
C LEU A 325 -0.29 0.46 -15.93
N LYS A 326 -1.54 -0.03 -15.96
CA LYS A 326 -2.41 0.13 -17.14
C LYS A 326 -2.72 1.59 -17.42
N ASP A 327 -3.05 2.38 -16.39
CA ASP A 327 -3.32 3.81 -16.55
C ASP A 327 -2.08 4.56 -17.06
N ILE A 328 -0.89 4.24 -16.54
CA ILE A 328 0.39 4.79 -17.00
C ILE A 328 0.66 4.39 -18.46
N ASP A 329 0.50 3.11 -18.81
CA ASP A 329 0.76 2.57 -20.15
C ASP A 329 -0.18 3.20 -21.21
N GLU A 330 -1.48 3.30 -20.92
CA GLU A 330 -2.44 3.99 -21.79
C GLU A 330 -2.05 5.45 -22.05
N ASN A 331 -1.51 6.12 -21.02
CA ASN A 331 -1.09 7.50 -21.13
C ASN A 331 0.21 7.66 -21.91
N ILE A 332 1.16 6.74 -21.76
CA ILE A 332 2.39 6.68 -22.57
C ILE A 332 2.06 6.43 -24.04
N ILE A 333 1.11 5.52 -24.34
CA ILE A 333 0.66 5.26 -25.71
C ILE A 333 0.10 6.55 -26.35
N LYS A 334 -0.71 7.32 -25.60
CA LYS A 334 -1.24 8.61 -26.07
C LYS A 334 -0.13 9.64 -26.32
N ILE A 335 0.87 9.72 -25.43
CA ILE A 335 2.03 10.61 -25.61
C ILE A 335 2.83 10.19 -26.84
N LYS A 336 3.17 8.90 -26.97
CA LYS A 336 3.92 8.37 -28.11
C LYS A 336 3.21 8.66 -29.42
N PHE A 337 1.90 8.41 -29.49
CA PHE A 337 1.09 8.75 -30.66
C PHE A 337 1.15 10.26 -30.99
N HIS A 338 1.05 11.13 -29.99
CA HIS A 338 1.18 12.57 -30.20
C HIS A 338 2.55 12.97 -30.76
N LEU A 339 3.63 12.38 -30.21
CA LEU A 339 4.99 12.65 -30.69
C LEU A 339 5.18 12.13 -32.12
N ASP A 340 4.69 10.92 -32.45
CA ASP A 340 4.80 10.34 -33.80
C ASP A 340 4.08 11.20 -34.86
N GLN A 341 3.00 11.89 -34.48
CA GLN A 341 2.28 12.81 -35.37
C GLN A 341 3.02 14.14 -35.59
N HIS A 342 3.71 14.66 -34.57
CA HIS A 342 4.23 16.04 -34.60
C HIS A 342 5.75 16.13 -34.83
N ILE A 343 6.52 15.16 -34.34
CA ILE A 343 7.97 15.07 -34.43
C ILE A 343 8.43 13.67 -34.90
N PRO A 344 7.96 13.16 -36.06
CA PRO A 344 8.31 11.83 -36.53
C PRO A 344 9.83 11.65 -36.67
N VAL A 345 10.32 10.48 -36.25
CA VAL A 345 11.72 10.07 -36.31
C VAL A 345 11.87 8.74 -37.03
N SER A 346 13.02 8.53 -37.68
CA SER A 346 13.30 7.28 -38.41
C SER A 346 13.79 6.16 -37.49
N THR A 347 14.53 6.52 -36.43
CA THR A 347 15.09 5.61 -35.43
C THR A 347 14.90 6.15 -34.03
N GLU A 348 14.77 5.27 -33.05
CA GLU A 348 14.71 5.63 -31.62
C GLU A 348 16.06 5.26 -30.99
N THR A 349 16.67 6.16 -30.23
CA THR A 349 17.96 5.90 -29.58
C THR A 349 18.01 6.50 -28.18
N LEU A 350 18.82 5.92 -27.30
CA LEU A 350 19.23 6.50 -26.02
C LEU A 350 20.72 6.89 -26.06
N ASP A 351 21.37 6.76 -27.21
CA ASP A 351 22.78 7.08 -27.38
C ASP A 351 22.97 8.58 -27.25
N PHE A 352 23.66 8.97 -26.18
CA PHE A 352 23.82 10.35 -25.80
C PHE A 352 24.85 11.05 -26.69
N LEU A 353 24.42 12.11 -27.37
CA LEU A 353 25.29 13.09 -28.00
C LEU A 353 25.02 14.44 -27.33
N ASN A 354 26.05 15.06 -26.77
CA ASN A 354 25.93 16.36 -26.10
C ASN A 354 25.56 17.42 -27.15
N THR A 355 24.29 17.80 -27.23
CA THR A 355 23.83 18.85 -28.15
C THR A 355 23.24 20.01 -27.36
N ASN A 356 23.85 21.19 -27.50
CA ASN A 356 23.37 22.44 -26.89
C ASN A 356 21.95 22.85 -27.36
N LYS A 357 21.38 22.14 -28.33
CA LYS A 357 20.03 22.38 -28.86
C LYS A 357 18.94 21.95 -27.87
N ILE A 358 19.18 20.95 -27.04
CA ILE A 358 18.21 20.49 -26.04
C ILE A 358 17.97 21.59 -24.99
N GLU A 359 19.04 22.24 -24.53
CA GLU A 359 18.99 23.34 -23.55
C GLU A 359 18.30 24.59 -24.09
N SER A 360 18.19 24.73 -25.42
CA SER A 360 17.57 25.90 -26.05
C SER A 360 16.05 25.95 -25.94
N LYS A 361 15.39 24.84 -25.59
CA LYS A 361 13.93 24.74 -25.51
C LYS A 361 13.48 24.10 -24.20
N GLU A 362 12.61 24.77 -23.45
CA GLU A 362 12.20 24.34 -22.10
C GLU A 362 11.60 22.92 -22.09
N HIS A 363 10.73 22.59 -23.05
CA HIS A 363 10.07 21.29 -23.12
C HIS A 363 11.03 20.14 -23.51
N TYR A 364 12.08 20.43 -24.27
CA TYR A 364 13.15 19.45 -24.55
C TYR A 364 14.05 19.26 -23.33
N ASN A 365 14.44 20.37 -22.69
CA ASN A 365 15.24 20.36 -21.47
C ASN A 365 14.54 19.60 -20.34
N PHE A 366 13.22 19.80 -20.15
CA PHE A 366 12.43 19.07 -19.17
C PHE A 366 12.50 17.55 -19.38
N VAL A 367 12.26 17.07 -20.60
CA VAL A 367 12.29 15.63 -20.90
C VAL A 367 13.71 15.08 -20.68
N PHE A 368 14.72 15.86 -21.04
CA PHE A 368 16.12 15.48 -20.90
C PHE A 368 16.58 15.40 -19.44
N GLU A 369 16.25 16.40 -18.61
CA GLU A 369 16.53 16.35 -17.17
C GLU A 369 15.90 15.11 -16.52
N LYS A 370 14.66 14.79 -16.93
CA LYS A 370 13.95 13.59 -16.46
C LYS A 370 14.55 12.30 -16.98
N LEU A 371 15.05 12.26 -18.22
CA LEU A 371 15.81 11.11 -18.73
C LEU A 371 17.09 10.87 -17.93
N ILE A 372 17.85 11.93 -17.59
CA ILE A 372 19.06 11.80 -16.78
C ILE A 372 18.73 11.32 -15.36
N GLU A 373 17.70 11.91 -14.73
CA GLU A 373 17.19 11.48 -13.44
C GLU A 373 16.78 9.99 -13.46
N TRP A 374 16.14 9.54 -14.55
CA TRP A 374 15.76 8.15 -14.77
C TRP A 374 16.97 7.22 -14.88
N LEU A 375 17.92 7.54 -15.78
CA LEU A 375 19.07 6.69 -16.05
C LEU A 375 19.98 6.51 -14.83
N LEU A 376 20.14 7.55 -14.01
CA LEU A 376 20.91 7.48 -12.76
C LEU A 376 20.30 6.49 -11.75
N ASN A 377 18.98 6.36 -11.73
CA ASN A 377 18.25 5.55 -10.75
C ASN A 377 17.92 4.13 -11.25
N LYS A 378 18.13 3.83 -12.54
CA LYS A 378 17.79 2.55 -13.19
C LYS A 378 18.69 1.36 -12.81
N ASN A 379 19.93 1.58 -12.34
CA ASN A 379 20.97 0.54 -12.15
C ASN A 379 20.83 -0.34 -10.88
N ALA A 380 19.64 -0.77 -10.48
CA ALA A 380 19.46 -1.60 -9.29
C ALA A 380 19.00 -3.04 -9.61
N THR A 381 19.78 -4.02 -9.15
CA THR A 381 19.47 -5.45 -9.22
C THR A 381 18.19 -5.79 -8.44
N TYR A 382 17.29 -6.53 -9.09
CA TYR A 382 15.99 -6.92 -8.56
C TYR A 382 16.15 -7.91 -7.39
N SER A 383 15.76 -7.47 -6.19
CA SER A 383 15.53 -8.34 -5.04
C SER A 383 14.03 -8.65 -4.94
N LYS A 384 13.65 -9.91 -4.75
CA LYS A 384 12.27 -10.37 -4.60
C LYS A 384 11.83 -10.31 -3.12
N ASP A 385 11.97 -9.16 -2.48
CA ASP A 385 11.44 -8.98 -1.12
C ASP A 385 10.31 -7.94 -1.12
N LYS A 386 9.22 -8.25 -0.41
CA LYS A 386 7.90 -7.65 -0.66
C LYS A 386 7.20 -7.33 0.64
N LYS A 387 7.43 -6.16 1.24
CA LYS A 387 6.60 -5.72 2.39
C LYS A 387 6.28 -4.23 2.32
N LEU A 388 5.35 -3.86 1.44
CA LEU A 388 4.63 -2.56 1.42
C LEU A 388 3.81 -2.30 2.72
N PHE A 389 3.71 -3.29 3.62
CA PHE A 389 2.91 -3.26 4.85
C PHE A 389 3.74 -3.32 6.13
N LYS A 390 4.96 -2.76 6.14
CA LYS A 390 5.68 -2.58 7.41
C LYS A 390 4.90 -1.62 8.32
N GLY A 391 4.22 -2.16 9.33
CA GLY A 391 3.61 -1.39 10.43
C GLY A 391 2.16 -1.76 10.77
N ILE A 392 1.44 -2.46 9.90
CA ILE A 392 0.07 -2.95 10.18
C ILE A 392 0.13 -4.47 10.25
N ASN A 393 0.46 -4.98 11.43
CA ASN A 393 0.54 -6.43 11.65
C ASN A 393 -0.78 -6.98 12.21
N ARG A 394 -1.78 -6.11 12.49
CA ARG A 394 -2.97 -6.44 13.28
C ARG A 394 -4.22 -5.71 12.76
N MET A 395 -5.36 -6.42 12.77
CA MET A 395 -6.66 -5.89 12.37
C MET A 395 -7.14 -4.72 13.26
N ASP A 396 -6.85 -4.81 14.57
CA ASP A 396 -7.20 -3.75 15.53
C ASP A 396 -6.60 -2.40 15.12
N GLN A 397 -5.33 -2.39 14.71
CA GLN A 397 -4.60 -1.17 14.31
C GLN A 397 -5.14 -0.60 12.99
N LEU A 398 -5.54 -1.47 12.06
CA LEU A 398 -6.16 -1.03 10.80
C LEU A 398 -7.51 -0.37 11.08
N PHE A 399 -8.31 -0.95 11.99
CA PHE A 399 -9.60 -0.41 12.41
C PHE A 399 -9.47 0.90 13.19
N GLU A 400 -8.49 1.02 14.09
CA GLU A 400 -8.17 2.28 14.80
C GLU A 400 -7.85 3.40 13.80
N LYS A 401 -7.00 3.13 12.80
CA LYS A 401 -6.68 4.11 11.74
C LYS A 401 -7.90 4.45 10.89
N ALA A 402 -8.78 3.49 10.58
CA ALA A 402 -10.03 3.76 9.87
C ALA A 402 -10.96 4.68 10.68
N CYS A 403 -11.12 4.41 11.98
CA CYS A 403 -11.93 5.20 12.90
C CYS A 403 -11.43 6.64 13.01
N PHE A 404 -10.10 6.83 13.05
CA PHE A 404 -9.50 8.17 13.05
C PHE A 404 -10.00 9.03 11.89
N TYR A 405 -9.95 8.49 10.67
CA TYR A 405 -10.44 9.22 9.49
C TYR A 405 -11.94 9.42 9.50
N LYS A 406 -12.71 8.44 9.98
CA LYS A 406 -14.17 8.57 10.13
C LYS A 406 -14.53 9.70 11.08
N LEU A 407 -13.80 9.87 12.18
CA LEU A 407 -13.95 11.02 13.09
C LEU A 407 -13.67 12.35 12.39
N ILE A 408 -12.57 12.46 11.64
CA ILE A 408 -12.25 13.68 10.88
C ILE A 408 -13.36 14.01 9.88
N ASP A 409 -13.88 13.00 9.17
CA ASP A 409 -14.95 13.20 8.20
C ASP A 409 -16.26 13.63 8.87
N SER A 410 -16.57 13.10 10.07
CA SER A 410 -17.70 13.58 10.87
C SER A 410 -17.57 15.07 11.20
N PHE A 411 -16.37 15.53 11.56
CA PHE A 411 -16.13 16.97 11.79
C PHE A 411 -16.24 17.80 10.50
N LYS A 412 -15.69 17.31 9.37
CA LYS A 412 -15.81 18.00 8.07
C LYS A 412 -17.26 18.14 7.62
N LYS A 413 -18.10 17.12 7.85
CA LYS A 413 -19.54 17.20 7.59
C LYS A 413 -20.24 18.26 8.43
N LEU A 414 -19.76 18.45 9.66
CA LEU A 414 -20.19 19.53 10.53
C LEU A 414 -19.53 20.88 10.19
N GLU A 415 -18.96 21.03 8.99
CA GLU A 415 -18.30 22.25 8.48
C GLU A 415 -17.06 22.69 9.29
N TYR A 416 -16.34 21.76 9.89
CA TYR A 416 -15.02 22.04 10.47
C TYR A 416 -13.92 21.80 9.44
N ASP A 417 -12.96 22.73 9.38
CA ASP A 417 -11.68 22.52 8.72
C ASP A 417 -10.74 21.74 9.65
N ALA A 418 -9.94 20.84 9.07
CA ALA A 418 -8.99 20.01 9.81
C ALA A 418 -7.56 20.33 9.40
N GLU A 419 -6.75 20.77 10.36
CA GLU A 419 -5.34 21.12 10.19
C GLU A 419 -4.47 20.21 11.06
N GLU A 420 -3.47 19.58 10.47
CA GLU A 420 -2.54 18.70 11.19
C GLU A 420 -1.50 19.52 11.96
N ILE A 421 -1.32 19.22 13.25
CA ILE A 421 -0.38 19.94 14.12
C ILE A 421 0.90 19.15 14.38
N SER A 422 0.77 17.84 14.62
CA SER A 422 1.91 16.98 14.96
C SER A 422 1.67 15.52 14.58
N GLN A 423 2.78 14.77 14.52
CA GLN A 423 2.85 13.37 14.10
C GLN A 423 3.50 12.49 15.16
N ASN A 424 3.20 11.19 15.12
CA ASN A 424 3.87 10.12 15.86
C ASN A 424 5.20 9.74 15.21
N ASP A 425 5.98 8.87 15.87
CA ASP A 425 7.25 8.34 15.37
C ASP A 425 7.11 7.56 14.05
N ASP A 426 5.91 7.02 13.76
CA ASP A 426 5.55 6.37 12.50
C ASP A 426 5.09 7.36 11.41
N GLY A 427 5.16 8.66 11.69
CA GLY A 427 4.70 9.73 10.84
C GLY A 427 3.19 9.93 10.85
N PHE A 428 2.39 9.10 11.52
CA PHE A 428 0.93 9.24 11.51
C PHE A 428 0.48 10.46 12.33
N PRO A 429 -0.53 11.24 11.87
CA PRO A 429 -1.02 12.40 12.61
C PRO A 429 -1.46 12.01 14.02
N ASN A 430 -0.89 12.65 15.03
CA ASN A 430 -1.24 12.40 16.43
C ASN A 430 -2.02 13.55 17.07
N LYS A 431 -2.03 14.72 16.43
CA LYS A 431 -2.82 15.87 16.84
C LYS A 431 -3.34 16.66 15.64
N ILE A 432 -4.65 16.88 15.60
CA ILE A 432 -5.35 17.64 14.57
C ILE A 432 -6.11 18.78 15.24
N LYS A 433 -5.99 19.98 14.67
CA LYS A 433 -6.83 21.15 14.97
C LYS A 433 -8.09 21.10 14.12
N LEU A 434 -9.24 21.27 14.76
CA LEU A 434 -10.54 21.32 14.10
C LEU A 434 -11.10 22.74 14.28
N ILE A 435 -11.34 23.45 13.18
CA ILE A 435 -11.66 24.89 13.19
C ILE A 435 -13.02 25.13 12.54
N LYS A 436 -13.94 25.80 13.24
CA LYS A 436 -15.21 26.26 12.66
C LYS A 436 -15.59 27.62 13.22
N LYS A 437 -15.80 28.61 12.35
CA LYS A 437 -16.28 29.96 12.74
C LYS A 437 -15.51 30.58 13.92
N GLY A 438 -14.20 30.33 14.02
CA GLY A 438 -13.33 30.83 15.09
C GLY A 438 -13.20 29.90 16.31
N ILE A 439 -14.08 28.90 16.46
CA ILE A 439 -14.03 27.88 17.52
C ILE A 439 -12.96 26.85 17.16
N ASN A 440 -12.10 26.53 18.14
CA ASN A 440 -11.03 25.56 17.97
C ASN A 440 -11.22 24.33 18.88
N HIS A 441 -11.22 23.15 18.27
CA HIS A 441 -11.16 21.86 18.97
C HIS A 441 -9.89 21.11 18.58
N TYR A 442 -9.50 20.13 19.38
CA TYR A 442 -8.31 19.32 19.12
C TYR A 442 -8.64 17.84 19.21
N LEU A 443 -8.36 17.09 18.14
CA LEU A 443 -8.41 15.64 18.09
C LEU A 443 -6.99 15.09 18.30
N TYR A 444 -6.84 14.19 19.25
CA TYR A 444 -5.59 13.51 19.61
C TYR A 444 -5.72 12.01 19.31
N PHE A 445 -4.67 11.40 18.77
CA PHE A 445 -4.61 9.96 18.47
C PHE A 445 -3.47 9.29 19.26
N GLU A 446 -3.80 8.25 20.02
CA GLU A 446 -2.89 7.51 20.93
C GLU A 446 -2.09 8.38 21.93
N ILE A 447 -2.50 9.63 22.14
CA ILE A 447 -1.87 10.57 23.06
C ILE A 447 -2.92 11.29 23.91
N ILE A 448 -2.53 11.66 25.13
CA ILE A 448 -3.36 12.49 26.01
C ILE A 448 -2.92 13.97 25.92
N PRO A 449 -3.84 14.94 26.03
CA PRO A 449 -3.52 16.36 26.07
C PRO A 449 -2.46 16.69 27.14
N ASN A 450 -1.56 17.63 26.84
CA ASN A 450 -0.45 17.98 27.74
C ASN A 450 -0.86 18.46 29.13
N LYS A 451 -2.10 18.93 29.31
CA LYS A 451 -2.66 19.32 30.61
C LYS A 451 -3.16 18.14 31.47
N LEU A 452 -3.28 16.95 30.88
CA LEU A 452 -3.73 15.74 31.56
C LEU A 452 -2.56 14.79 31.87
N ILE A 453 -2.75 13.91 32.85
CA ILE A 453 -1.81 12.89 33.27
C ILE A 453 -2.53 11.61 33.68
N THR A 454 -1.85 10.47 33.58
CA THR A 454 -2.29 9.23 34.20
C THR A 454 -2.08 9.32 35.72
N VAL A 455 -3.17 9.24 36.49
CA VAL A 455 -3.15 9.35 37.96
C VAL A 455 -3.08 7.99 38.68
N ARG A 456 -3.00 6.88 37.93
CA ARG A 456 -3.03 5.52 38.46
C ARG A 456 -1.66 5.09 39.02
N ASN A 457 -1.65 4.55 40.24
CA ASN A 457 -0.44 4.24 41.01
C ASN A 457 0.54 3.22 40.39
N ASN A 458 0.12 2.30 39.50
CA ASN A 458 0.96 1.14 39.09
C ASN A 458 0.70 0.63 37.66
N SER A 459 0.43 1.51 36.69
CA SER A 459 0.28 1.10 35.29
C SER A 459 0.96 2.10 34.37
N GLY A 460 1.52 1.62 33.25
CA GLY A 460 2.11 2.47 32.22
C GLY A 460 1.16 3.59 31.76
N LYS A 461 1.73 4.60 31.07
CA LYS A 461 0.98 5.76 30.56
C LYS A 461 -0.28 5.30 29.82
N LEU A 462 -1.44 5.74 30.29
CA LEU A 462 -2.72 5.47 29.62
C LEU A 462 -2.79 6.27 28.33
N LYS A 463 -3.19 5.59 27.27
CA LYS A 463 -3.35 6.14 25.93
C LYS A 463 -4.67 5.62 25.37
N PRO A 464 -5.76 6.40 25.46
CA PRO A 464 -6.97 6.14 24.68
C PRO A 464 -6.64 6.22 23.18
N ASP A 465 -7.40 5.52 22.36
CA ASP A 465 -7.18 5.55 20.90
C ASP A 465 -7.46 6.96 20.36
N PHE A 466 -8.53 7.61 20.84
CA PHE A 466 -8.84 9.01 20.52
C PHE A 466 -9.23 9.84 21.73
N PHE A 467 -8.83 11.11 21.68
CA PHE A 467 -9.22 12.13 22.64
C PHE A 467 -9.65 13.39 21.88
N ILE A 468 -10.81 13.96 22.20
CA ILE A 468 -11.24 15.25 21.65
C ILE A 468 -11.31 16.26 22.79
N GLU A 469 -10.53 17.33 22.67
CA GLU A 469 -10.56 18.48 23.55
C GLU A 469 -11.40 19.58 22.91
N LEU A 470 -12.46 19.98 23.62
CA LEU A 470 -13.32 21.07 23.21
C LEU A 470 -12.76 22.42 23.66
N GLU A 471 -13.17 23.50 22.99
CA GLU A 471 -12.68 24.86 23.28
C GLU A 471 -13.01 25.29 24.72
N ASN A 472 -14.16 24.83 25.24
CA ASN A 472 -14.62 25.08 26.59
C ASN A 472 -13.86 24.26 27.67
N GLY A 473 -12.85 23.49 27.29
CA GLY A 473 -12.01 22.71 28.19
C GLY A 473 -12.55 21.33 28.58
N LYS A 474 -13.73 20.94 28.07
CA LYS A 474 -14.32 19.61 28.26
C LYS A 474 -13.72 18.58 27.30
N PHE A 475 -13.92 17.30 27.60
CA PHE A 475 -13.28 16.21 26.85
C PHE A 475 -14.24 15.10 26.42
N ILE A 476 -14.01 14.56 25.23
CA ILE A 476 -14.66 13.35 24.74
C ILE A 476 -13.58 12.28 24.56
N ILE A 477 -13.79 11.11 25.15
CA ILE A 477 -12.87 9.98 25.07
C ILE A 477 -13.48 8.94 24.15
N ILE A 478 -12.73 8.46 23.18
CA ILE A 478 -13.20 7.44 22.26
C ILE A 478 -12.15 6.34 22.14
N ASP A 479 -12.58 5.08 22.20
CA ASP A 479 -11.71 3.90 22.12
C ASP A 479 -12.25 2.97 21.02
N ALA A 480 -11.42 2.59 20.06
CA ALA A 480 -11.77 1.69 18.98
C ALA A 480 -11.53 0.24 19.41
N LYS A 481 -12.54 -0.61 19.27
CA LYS A 481 -12.45 -2.03 19.60
C LYS A 481 -13.03 -2.85 18.46
N TYR A 482 -12.18 -3.66 17.83
CA TYR A 482 -12.61 -4.63 16.82
C TYR A 482 -13.22 -5.86 17.51
N LYS A 483 -14.42 -5.69 18.09
CA LYS A 483 -15.16 -6.71 18.85
C LYS A 483 -16.66 -6.58 18.60
N LYS A 484 -17.40 -7.65 18.91
CA LYS A 484 -18.87 -7.65 18.87
C LYS A 484 -19.45 -6.87 20.07
N LEU A 485 -20.56 -6.16 19.86
CA LEU A 485 -21.27 -5.32 20.84
C LEU A 485 -21.44 -5.98 22.22
N ARG A 486 -21.94 -7.23 22.28
CA ARG A 486 -22.13 -7.96 23.55
C ARG A 486 -20.85 -8.08 24.41
N THR A 487 -19.68 -8.15 23.77
CA THR A 487 -18.40 -8.21 24.50
C THR A 487 -18.05 -6.84 25.09
N ILE A 488 -18.36 -5.78 24.34
CA ILE A 488 -18.12 -4.39 24.73
C ILE A 488 -18.97 -4.03 25.95
N GLU A 489 -20.27 -4.32 25.90
CA GLU A 489 -21.21 -4.05 27.00
C GLU A 489 -20.80 -4.75 28.31
N GLN A 490 -20.41 -6.02 28.23
CA GLN A 490 -20.15 -6.85 29.41
C GLN A 490 -18.77 -6.62 30.03
N LYS A 491 -17.77 -6.23 29.22
CA LYS A 491 -16.36 -6.18 29.65
C LYS A 491 -15.72 -4.82 29.46
N ASP A 492 -15.91 -4.19 28.30
CA ASP A 492 -15.18 -2.98 27.95
C ASP A 492 -15.78 -1.75 28.65
N TYR A 493 -17.10 -1.61 28.82
CA TYR A 493 -17.68 -0.46 29.55
C TYR A 493 -17.12 -0.29 30.98
N PRO A 494 -17.13 -1.32 31.86
CA PRO A 494 -16.57 -1.18 33.21
C PRO A 494 -15.06 -0.94 33.19
N GLU A 495 -14.33 -1.64 32.31
CA GLU A 495 -12.88 -1.53 32.20
C GLU A 495 -12.46 -0.13 31.75
N LEU A 496 -13.02 0.38 30.66
CA LEU A 496 -12.68 1.68 30.08
C LEU A 496 -13.12 2.84 30.97
N THR A 497 -14.25 2.70 31.67
CA THR A 497 -14.71 3.70 32.64
C THR A 497 -13.68 3.87 33.77
N LEU A 498 -13.25 2.76 34.39
CA LEU A 498 -12.22 2.82 35.43
C LEU A 498 -10.86 3.27 34.86
N LYS A 499 -10.51 2.83 33.65
CA LYS A 499 -9.25 3.15 33.01
C LYS A 499 -9.17 4.64 32.67
N TYR A 500 -10.15 5.20 31.98
CA TYR A 500 -10.05 6.55 31.43
C TYR A 500 -10.75 7.62 32.26
N LEU A 501 -11.97 7.38 32.75
CA LEU A 501 -12.71 8.40 33.52
C LEU A 501 -12.09 8.60 34.92
N HIS A 502 -11.54 7.55 35.52
CA HIS A 502 -10.87 7.65 36.83
C HIS A 502 -9.33 7.61 36.76
N GLY A 503 -8.76 7.02 35.71
CA GLY A 503 -7.30 6.88 35.59
C GLY A 503 -6.60 8.05 34.90
N ILE A 504 -7.35 8.96 34.27
CA ILE A 504 -6.83 10.21 33.69
C ILE A 504 -7.32 11.39 34.54
N GLY A 505 -6.41 12.30 34.88
CA GLY A 505 -6.72 13.48 35.66
C GLY A 505 -5.93 14.70 35.20
N ASN A 506 -6.28 15.87 35.71
CA ASN A 506 -5.54 17.11 35.42
C ASN A 506 -4.18 17.07 36.15
N LYS A 507 -3.11 17.50 35.47
CA LYS A 507 -1.76 17.60 36.07
C LYS A 507 -1.72 18.47 37.32
N THR A 508 -2.60 19.46 37.40
CA THR A 508 -2.68 20.41 38.51
C THR A 508 -3.53 19.90 39.68
N GLY A 509 -4.13 18.70 39.58
CA GLY A 509 -5.04 18.16 40.60
C GLY A 509 -6.46 18.72 40.54
N ALA A 510 -6.79 19.52 39.53
CA ALA A 510 -8.15 20.04 39.30
C ALA A 510 -9.12 19.00 38.71
N TYR A 511 -10.42 19.32 38.74
CA TYR A 511 -11.50 18.49 38.17
C TYR A 511 -11.24 18.16 36.69
N PHE A 512 -11.35 16.88 36.35
CA PHE A 512 -11.38 16.39 34.97
C PHE A 512 -12.84 16.31 34.53
N ASP A 513 -13.20 17.02 33.46
CA ASP A 513 -14.59 17.18 32.99
C ASP A 513 -14.83 16.42 31.67
N PRO A 514 -14.99 15.08 31.71
CA PRO A 514 -15.34 14.29 30.55
C PRO A 514 -16.84 14.42 30.25
N LEU A 515 -17.18 14.73 29.00
CA LEU A 515 -18.56 14.72 28.50
C LEU A 515 -19.02 13.35 28.05
N ALA A 516 -18.12 12.56 27.46
CA ALA A 516 -18.48 11.24 26.95
C ALA A 516 -17.30 10.28 26.91
N LEU A 517 -17.62 8.99 27.03
CA LEU A 517 -16.76 7.85 26.76
C LEU A 517 -17.48 6.93 25.78
N PHE A 518 -17.00 6.88 24.53
CA PHE A 518 -17.58 6.02 23.50
C PHE A 518 -16.64 4.93 23.03
N VAL A 519 -17.21 3.76 22.73
CA VAL A 519 -16.49 2.66 22.07
C VAL A 519 -16.93 2.57 20.62
N LEU A 520 -15.99 2.70 19.69
CA LEU A 520 -16.24 2.46 18.26
C LEU A 520 -15.99 1.00 17.96
N PHE A 521 -16.92 0.35 17.26
CA PHE A 521 -16.78 -1.06 16.88
C PHE A 521 -17.31 -1.32 15.47
N PRO A 522 -16.83 -2.35 14.76
CA PRO A 522 -17.34 -2.67 13.44
C PRO A 522 -18.80 -3.16 13.52
N GLY A 523 -19.68 -2.61 12.70
CA GLY A 523 -21.08 -3.04 12.61
C GLY A 523 -21.60 -2.96 11.17
N ILE A 524 -22.31 -4.00 10.73
CA ILE A 524 -22.99 -4.03 9.42
C ILE A 524 -24.07 -2.95 9.36
N GLU A 525 -24.77 -2.74 10.47
CA GLU A 525 -25.75 -1.69 10.65
C GLU A 525 -25.20 -0.64 11.62
N ASP A 526 -25.37 0.64 11.25
CA ASP A 526 -25.15 1.76 12.15
C ASP A 526 -26.04 1.55 13.38
N SER A 527 -25.41 1.30 14.51
CA SER A 527 -26.08 1.06 15.78
C SER A 527 -25.46 1.92 16.86
N ILE A 528 -26.28 2.33 17.81
CA ILE A 528 -25.82 3.05 18.99
C ILE A 528 -26.48 2.44 20.22
N ASP A 529 -25.67 2.18 21.23
CA ASP A 529 -26.15 1.70 22.51
C ASP A 529 -25.53 2.51 23.65
N TYR A 530 -26.28 2.67 24.74
CA TYR A 530 -25.86 3.47 25.89
C TYR A 530 -25.88 2.61 27.15
N TYR A 531 -24.92 2.88 28.03
CA TYR A 531 -24.93 2.30 29.37
C TYR A 531 -26.08 2.88 30.21
N GLN A 532 -26.39 4.15 30.02
CA GLN A 532 -27.52 4.82 30.66
C GLN A 532 -28.86 4.27 30.12
N LYS A 533 -29.91 4.31 30.95
CA LYS A 533 -31.27 4.04 30.48
C LYS A 533 -31.67 5.09 29.44
N LYS A 534 -32.60 4.72 28.56
CA LYS A 534 -33.11 5.58 27.48
C LYS A 534 -33.61 6.95 27.95
N GLU A 535 -34.12 7.08 29.18
CA GLU A 535 -34.56 8.38 29.71
C GLU A 535 -33.41 9.34 30.07
N TYR A 536 -32.17 8.83 30.10
CA TYR A 536 -30.97 9.54 30.54
C TYR A 536 -29.80 9.44 29.55
N ASP A 537 -30.03 8.83 28.38
CA ASP A 537 -29.00 8.72 27.33
C ASP A 537 -28.72 10.08 26.67
N LEU A 538 -27.68 10.16 25.82
CA LEU A 538 -27.31 11.40 25.13
C LEU A 538 -28.43 11.96 24.24
N ASN A 539 -29.38 11.12 23.83
CA ASN A 539 -30.48 11.49 22.95
C ASN A 539 -31.77 11.86 23.68
N SER A 540 -31.81 11.64 24.99
CA SER A 540 -32.95 11.96 25.86
C SER A 540 -33.08 13.45 26.14
N ASP A 541 -34.24 13.83 26.70
CA ASP A 541 -34.47 15.19 27.20
C ASP A 541 -33.68 15.50 28.49
N ASN A 542 -33.17 14.46 29.17
CA ASN A 542 -32.47 14.58 30.47
C ASN A 542 -31.13 13.81 30.45
N PRO A 543 -30.19 14.14 29.55
CA PRO A 543 -28.95 13.40 29.40
C PRO A 543 -28.07 13.47 30.65
N VAL A 544 -27.46 12.34 31.02
CA VAL A 544 -26.50 12.24 32.13
C VAL A 544 -25.06 12.19 31.61
N TYR A 545 -24.18 13.01 32.18
CA TYR A 545 -22.77 13.07 31.82
C TYR A 545 -21.84 12.48 32.91
N PRO A 546 -20.72 11.84 32.53
CA PRO A 546 -20.32 11.52 31.15
C PRO A 546 -21.26 10.49 30.50
N SER A 547 -21.63 10.73 29.25
CA SER A 547 -22.41 9.76 28.46
C SER A 547 -21.50 8.57 28.11
N ILE A 548 -21.95 7.35 28.40
CA ILE A 548 -21.15 6.14 28.14
C ILE A 548 -21.93 5.28 27.15
N GLY A 549 -21.29 4.88 26.06
CA GLY A 549 -21.96 4.09 25.04
C GLY A 549 -21.01 3.49 24.01
N SER A 550 -21.60 2.87 23.00
CA SER A 550 -20.88 2.30 21.88
C SER A 550 -21.59 2.64 20.56
N ILE A 551 -20.80 2.83 19.52
CA ILE A 551 -21.27 3.21 18.19
C ILE A 551 -20.70 2.19 17.20
N GLY A 552 -21.60 1.47 16.53
CA GLY A 552 -21.30 0.59 15.42
C GLY A 552 -21.01 1.42 14.18
N LEU A 553 -19.88 1.15 13.53
CA LEU A 553 -19.45 1.84 12.33
C LEU A 553 -19.58 0.92 11.12
N ASN A 554 -20.37 1.38 10.15
CA ASN A 554 -20.32 0.91 8.77
C ASN A 554 -19.37 1.81 7.96
N PHE A 555 -18.45 1.19 7.21
CA PHE A 555 -17.46 1.89 6.37
C PHE A 555 -17.89 2.07 4.91
N GLU A 556 -18.93 1.38 4.45
CA GLU A 556 -19.56 1.60 3.14
C GLU A 556 -20.47 2.83 3.14
N ASP A 557 -21.20 3.04 4.23
CA ASP A 557 -22.21 4.11 4.34
C ASP A 557 -21.74 5.30 5.20
N GLU A 558 -22.51 6.38 5.15
CA GLU A 558 -22.33 7.54 6.01
C GLU A 558 -22.64 7.17 7.46
N SER A 559 -21.72 7.46 8.41
CA SER A 559 -21.96 7.19 9.83
C SER A 559 -22.82 8.27 10.49
N ASP A 560 -24.11 8.27 10.18
CA ASP A 560 -25.04 9.29 10.65
C ASP A 560 -25.17 9.31 12.18
N LEU A 561 -25.14 8.14 12.83
CA LEU A 561 -25.19 8.05 14.29
C LEU A 561 -23.95 8.66 14.95
N LEU A 562 -22.76 8.45 14.37
CA LEU A 562 -21.53 9.08 14.84
C LEU A 562 -21.60 10.60 14.66
N ASN A 563 -22.04 11.06 13.48
CA ASN A 563 -22.18 12.48 13.16
C ASN A 563 -23.15 13.18 14.14
N ASN A 564 -24.31 12.57 14.38
CA ASN A 564 -25.34 13.10 15.28
C ASN A 564 -24.87 13.11 16.73
N SER A 565 -24.15 12.08 17.18
CA SER A 565 -23.61 12.01 18.54
C SER A 565 -22.55 13.08 18.78
N ILE A 566 -21.61 13.25 17.84
CA ILE A 566 -20.60 14.32 17.91
C ILE A 566 -21.30 15.69 17.89
N LYS A 567 -22.26 15.90 16.98
CA LYS A 567 -23.01 17.16 16.89
C LYS A 567 -23.67 17.53 18.23
N LYS A 568 -24.39 16.59 18.85
CA LYS A 568 -25.01 16.81 20.17
C LYS A 568 -23.98 17.17 21.23
N LEU A 569 -22.87 16.43 21.29
CA LEU A 569 -21.79 16.73 22.25
C LEU A 569 -21.15 18.10 22.05
N LEU A 570 -21.11 18.61 20.81
CA LEU A 570 -20.64 19.96 20.51
C LEU A 570 -21.67 21.05 20.87
N GLU A 571 -22.97 20.74 20.75
CA GLU A 571 -24.07 21.65 21.12
C GLU A 571 -24.21 21.81 22.64
N ILE A 572 -23.78 20.81 23.41
CA ILE A 572 -23.76 20.85 24.88
C ILE A 572 -22.65 21.83 25.30
N ASN A 573 -23.03 23.10 25.45
CA ASN A 573 -22.25 24.31 25.74
C ASN A 573 -21.82 25.19 24.54
N SER A 574 -22.64 25.26 23.47
CA SER A 574 -22.64 26.45 22.59
C SER A 574 -23.33 27.65 23.26
#